data_AF-A0A1W0WGA5-F1
#
_entry.id   AF-A0A1W0WGA5-F1
#
_cell.length_a   1.000
_cell.length_b   1.000
_cell.length_c   1.000
_cell.angle_alpha   90.00
_cell.angle_beta   90.00
_cell.angle_gamma   90.00
#
_symmetry.space_group_name_H-M   'P 1'
#
loop_
_entity.id
_entity.type
_entity.pdbx_description
1 polymer ?
#
loop_
_entity_poly.entity_id
_entity_poly.type
_entity_poly.pdbx_seq_one_letter_code
_entity_poly.pdbx_strand_id
1 'polypeptide(L)'
;MRAMKVMASLGCSELLAHPVCTAFLERKWITYGMYCSGLIMVSNLVFVALLSYVMMSAVETDLRPHLLQKSYNNVQFHSPETLINNTAFADLYERAFNHGIPTFRDNASLMILGLALVVIFFKELAELRSEGYRYFLAWMNYMELLLFLTCGGFVYCFYQDDREKTIGPYTYQLGAVAIFLAWFNLLRFCRPFGTFGIYSFMFFCTFKTLIQVSFFFFLLTAAFTATFSTLFQSHIFPNSTAFYRRHPELDATSIRTSHESVTNSALRIGAMTVGDLESLDNFIYPLMEGMLEYPLLSFIFYAIFLMLMPILLNNLLTGLAIGDMAAIQANAASLRLEMQVYLHESLEKLFPSRLLKKFQKQNMSHRVYPGVRVSFRTWIARWLQSGGIRQPTVTGNITEPEEREALSRTSDRED
;
A
#
# COMPACT_ATOMS: atom_id res chain seq x y z
N MET A 1 -4.08 24.19 -22.69
CA MET A 1 -3.33 23.10 -22.03
C MET A 1 -1.88 23.48 -21.77
N ARG A 2 -1.09 23.91 -22.78
CA ARG A 2 0.30 24.35 -22.57
C ARG A 2 0.44 25.42 -21.49
N ALA A 3 -0.41 26.45 -21.48
CA ALA A 3 -0.43 27.48 -20.42
C ALA A 3 -0.65 26.89 -19.02
N MET A 4 -1.66 26.03 -18.83
CA MET A 4 -1.92 25.39 -17.53
C MET A 4 -0.79 24.45 -17.08
N LYS A 5 -0.07 23.81 -18.01
CA LYS A 5 1.12 23.02 -17.67
C LYS A 5 2.22 23.89 -17.11
N VAL A 6 2.47 25.04 -17.75
CA VAL A 6 3.45 26.02 -17.27
C VAL A 6 3.04 26.55 -15.90
N MET A 7 1.76 26.91 -15.72
CA MET A 7 1.22 27.35 -14.43
C MET A 7 1.37 26.28 -13.34
N ALA A 8 1.11 25.01 -13.65
CA ALA A 8 1.32 23.89 -12.73
C ALA A 8 2.81 23.70 -12.38
N SER A 9 3.69 23.70 -13.38
CA SER A 9 5.14 23.54 -13.15
C SER A 9 5.78 24.70 -12.39
N LEU A 10 5.17 25.89 -12.43
CA LEU A 10 5.62 27.08 -11.71
C LEU A 10 4.96 27.22 -10.32
N GLY A 11 4.07 26.29 -9.94
CA GLY A 11 3.37 26.36 -8.66
C GLY A 11 2.39 27.54 -8.53
N CYS A 12 1.94 28.12 -9.64
CA CYS A 12 1.00 29.26 -9.66
C CYS A 12 -0.44 28.79 -9.40
N SER A 13 -0.69 28.31 -8.19
CA SER A 13 -1.96 27.73 -7.74
C SER A 13 -3.15 28.69 -7.90
N GLU A 14 -2.95 29.98 -7.66
CA GLU A 14 -3.98 31.02 -7.78
C GLU A 14 -4.49 31.18 -9.23
N LEU A 15 -3.60 31.14 -10.22
CA LEU A 15 -3.99 31.19 -11.63
C LEU A 15 -4.69 29.90 -12.08
N LEU A 16 -4.29 28.75 -11.53
CA LEU A 16 -4.97 27.47 -11.78
C LEU A 16 -6.37 27.44 -11.18
N ALA A 17 -6.57 28.12 -10.05
CA ALA A 17 -7.86 28.26 -9.37
C ALA A 17 -8.81 29.26 -10.06
N HIS A 18 -8.34 30.00 -11.07
CA HIS A 18 -9.17 30.93 -11.82
C HIS A 18 -10.41 30.22 -12.41
N PRO A 19 -11.62 30.81 -12.34
CA PRO A 19 -12.87 30.16 -12.77
C PRO A 19 -12.86 29.60 -14.20
N VAL A 20 -12.10 30.24 -15.10
CA VAL A 20 -11.94 29.78 -16.49
C VAL A 20 -11.12 28.48 -16.56
N CYS A 21 -10.06 28.36 -15.76
CA CYS A 21 -9.20 27.18 -15.72
C CYS A 21 -9.94 26.00 -15.08
N THR A 22 -10.65 26.24 -13.97
CA THR A 22 -11.44 25.21 -13.28
C THR A 22 -12.59 24.70 -14.16
N ALA A 23 -13.35 25.61 -14.79
CA ALA A 23 -14.42 25.22 -15.72
C ALA A 23 -13.89 24.45 -16.94
N PHE A 24 -12.71 24.81 -17.45
CA PHE A 24 -12.08 24.10 -18.55
C PHE A 24 -11.64 22.69 -18.16
N LEU A 25 -11.04 22.50 -16.98
CA LEU A 25 -10.67 21.19 -16.45
C LEU A 25 -11.89 20.33 -16.16
N GLU A 26 -12.93 20.90 -15.56
CA GLU A 26 -14.22 20.24 -15.34
C GLU A 26 -14.83 19.74 -16.66
N ARG A 27 -14.81 20.56 -17.69
CA ARG A 27 -15.34 20.17 -19.01
C ARG A 27 -14.56 18.99 -19.59
N LYS A 28 -13.24 18.98 -19.49
CA LYS A 28 -12.41 17.86 -19.95
C LYS A 28 -12.69 16.59 -19.17
N TRP A 29 -12.84 16.70 -17.86
CA TRP A 29 -13.20 15.59 -16.98
C TRP A 29 -14.53 14.96 -17.38
N ILE A 30 -15.58 15.76 -17.59
CA ILE A 30 -16.90 15.28 -18.01
C ILE A 30 -16.85 14.64 -19.40
N THR A 31 -16.07 15.22 -20.33
CA THR A 31 -16.07 14.79 -21.73
C THR A 31 -15.35 13.46 -21.92
N TYR A 32 -14.18 13.27 -21.32
CA TYR A 32 -13.40 12.03 -21.47
C TYR A 32 -12.70 11.58 -20.19
N GLY A 33 -12.29 12.48 -19.30
CA GLY A 33 -11.47 12.14 -18.13
C GLY A 33 -12.11 11.07 -17.22
N MET A 34 -13.37 11.27 -16.83
CA MET A 34 -14.10 10.34 -15.97
C MET A 34 -14.22 8.94 -16.60
N TYR A 35 -14.51 8.87 -17.90
CA TYR A 35 -14.69 7.60 -18.61
C TYR A 35 -13.37 6.85 -18.74
N CYS A 36 -12.29 7.54 -19.10
CA CYS A 36 -10.97 6.91 -19.22
C CYS A 36 -10.42 6.48 -17.87
N SER A 37 -10.46 7.34 -16.86
CA SER A 37 -10.00 7.00 -15.51
C SER A 37 -10.86 5.91 -14.87
N GLY A 38 -12.18 5.94 -15.08
CA GLY A 38 -13.09 4.88 -14.64
C GLY A 38 -12.80 3.54 -15.32
N LEU A 39 -12.57 3.54 -16.64
CA LEU A 39 -12.23 2.32 -17.39
C LEU A 39 -10.88 1.75 -16.95
N ILE A 40 -9.87 2.60 -16.73
CA ILE A 40 -8.56 2.16 -16.20
C ILE A 40 -8.74 1.54 -14.81
N MET A 41 -9.49 2.18 -13.92
CA MET A 41 -9.76 1.66 -12.58
C MET A 41 -10.48 0.31 -12.63
N VAL A 42 -11.58 0.20 -13.38
CA VAL A 42 -12.35 -1.05 -13.50
C VAL A 42 -11.51 -2.15 -14.14
N SER A 43 -10.74 -1.85 -15.19
CA SER A 43 -9.85 -2.82 -15.82
C SER A 43 -8.80 -3.36 -14.85
N ASN A 44 -8.19 -2.49 -14.03
CA ASN A 44 -7.22 -2.92 -13.02
C ASN A 44 -7.89 -3.70 -11.89
N LEU A 45 -9.10 -3.32 -11.46
CA LEU A 45 -9.85 -4.05 -10.45
C LEU A 45 -10.23 -5.46 -10.93
N VAL A 46 -10.69 -5.60 -12.17
CA VAL A 46 -10.96 -6.89 -12.80
C VAL A 46 -9.67 -7.72 -12.88
N PHE A 47 -8.56 -7.12 -13.29
CA PHE A 47 -7.26 -7.80 -13.31
C PHE A 47 -6.85 -8.33 -11.92
N VAL A 48 -6.93 -7.49 -10.88
CA VAL A 48 -6.58 -7.88 -9.51
C VAL A 48 -7.53 -8.96 -8.98
N ALA A 49 -8.82 -8.88 -9.28
CA ALA A 49 -9.81 -9.88 -8.88
C ALA A 49 -9.54 -11.24 -9.56
N LEU A 50 -9.23 -11.24 -10.86
CA LEU A 50 -8.85 -12.44 -11.60
C LEU A 50 -7.55 -13.04 -11.06
N LEU A 51 -6.52 -12.22 -10.84
CA LEU A 51 -5.26 -12.68 -10.25
C LEU A 51 -5.47 -13.27 -8.85
N SER A 52 -6.32 -12.64 -8.03
CA SER A 52 -6.66 -13.14 -6.70
C SER A 52 -7.40 -14.47 -6.75
N TYR A 53 -8.36 -14.62 -7.67
CA TYR A 53 -9.06 -15.88 -7.91
C TYR A 53 -8.08 -16.99 -8.33
N VAL A 54 -7.19 -16.69 -9.28
CA VAL A 54 -6.15 -17.62 -9.74
C VAL A 54 -5.24 -18.03 -8.59
N MET A 55 -4.69 -17.09 -7.82
CA MET A 55 -3.81 -17.41 -6.69
C MET A 55 -4.53 -18.23 -5.62
N MET A 56 -5.73 -17.84 -5.22
CA MET A 56 -6.48 -18.57 -4.20
C MET A 56 -6.85 -19.99 -4.66
N SER A 57 -7.22 -20.15 -5.94
CA SER A 57 -7.42 -21.48 -6.52
C SER A 57 -6.13 -22.29 -6.50
N ALA A 58 -4.99 -21.72 -6.93
CA ALA A 58 -3.70 -22.43 -6.93
C ALA A 58 -3.27 -22.86 -5.52
N VAL A 59 -3.54 -22.01 -4.52
CA VAL A 59 -3.23 -22.31 -3.13
C VAL A 59 -4.08 -23.47 -2.61
N GLU A 60 -5.37 -23.49 -2.94
CA GLU A 60 -6.29 -24.52 -2.46
C GLU A 60 -6.06 -25.87 -3.17
N THR A 61 -5.89 -25.86 -4.49
CA THR A 61 -5.84 -27.10 -5.28
C THR A 61 -4.46 -27.75 -5.29
N ASP A 62 -3.39 -26.96 -5.19
CA ASP A 62 -2.03 -27.46 -5.39
C ASP A 62 -1.13 -27.25 -4.16
N LEU A 63 -1.02 -26.02 -3.64
CA LEU A 63 -0.09 -25.72 -2.53
C LEU A 63 -0.50 -26.39 -1.22
N ARG A 64 -1.76 -26.25 -0.81
CA ARG A 64 -2.27 -26.81 0.45
C ARG A 64 -2.08 -28.32 0.53
N PRO A 65 -2.56 -29.14 -0.44
CA PRO A 65 -2.35 -30.59 -0.37
C PRO A 65 -0.87 -30.96 -0.40
N HIS A 66 -0.03 -30.24 -1.16
CA HIS A 66 1.41 -30.48 -1.17
C HIS A 66 2.07 -30.22 0.20
N LEU A 67 1.70 -29.14 0.89
CA LEU A 67 2.22 -28.85 2.24
C LEU A 67 1.76 -29.90 3.26
N LEU A 68 0.50 -30.34 3.17
CA LEU A 68 -0.02 -31.42 4.02
C LEU A 68 0.70 -32.74 3.75
N GLN A 69 0.92 -33.09 2.48
CA GLN A 69 1.68 -34.27 2.09
C GLN A 69 3.12 -34.21 2.62
N LYS A 70 3.79 -33.06 2.48
CA LYS A 70 5.13 -32.84 3.01
C LYS A 70 5.17 -33.00 4.53
N SER A 71 4.17 -32.45 5.23
CA SER A 71 4.04 -32.61 6.68
C SER A 71 3.85 -34.07 7.06
N TYR A 72 2.94 -34.79 6.39
CA TYR A 72 2.70 -36.22 6.64
C TYR A 72 3.98 -37.05 6.44
N ASN A 73 4.67 -36.86 5.32
CA ASN A 73 5.91 -37.57 4.99
C ASN A 73 7.02 -37.29 6.01
N ASN A 74 7.15 -36.04 6.48
CA ASN A 74 8.14 -35.69 7.50
C ASN A 74 7.86 -36.39 8.83
N VAL A 75 6.60 -36.43 9.27
CA VAL A 75 6.22 -37.15 10.50
C VAL A 75 6.40 -38.65 10.31
N GLN A 76 6.06 -39.20 9.15
CA GLN A 76 6.26 -40.61 8.83
C GLN A 76 7.74 -41.00 8.88
N PHE A 77 8.63 -40.12 8.40
CA PHE A 77 10.07 -40.36 8.38
C PHE A 77 10.73 -40.20 9.75
N HIS A 78 10.35 -39.17 10.51
CA HIS A 78 11.03 -38.84 11.77
C HIS A 78 10.37 -39.42 13.02
N SER A 79 9.05 -39.65 13.01
CA SER A 79 8.28 -40.07 14.19
C SER A 79 7.11 -41.01 13.81
N PRO A 80 7.38 -42.19 13.23
CA PRO A 80 6.34 -43.08 12.70
C PRO A 80 5.32 -43.55 13.75
N GLU A 81 5.73 -43.68 15.02
CA GLU A 81 4.87 -44.10 16.13
C GLU A 81 3.71 -43.13 16.39
N THR A 82 3.91 -41.83 16.10
CA THR A 82 2.87 -40.81 16.29
C THR A 82 1.71 -40.94 15.31
N LEU A 83 1.95 -41.49 14.10
CA LEU A 83 0.88 -41.73 13.12
C LEU A 83 -0.04 -42.87 13.55
N ILE A 84 0.49 -43.87 14.24
CA ILE A 84 -0.26 -45.04 14.69
C ILE A 84 -1.13 -44.67 15.89
N ASN A 85 -0.61 -43.83 16.79
CA ASN A 85 -1.25 -43.53 18.07
C ASN A 85 -2.25 -42.37 18.00
N ASN A 86 -2.25 -41.56 16.95
CA ASN A 86 -3.09 -40.37 16.86
C ASN A 86 -3.98 -40.38 15.61
N THR A 87 -5.28 -40.54 15.83
CA THR A 87 -6.31 -40.61 14.78
C THR A 87 -6.45 -39.31 13.98
N ALA A 88 -5.93 -38.17 14.46
CA ALA A 88 -5.92 -36.92 13.72
C ALA A 88 -5.07 -36.99 12.42
N PHE A 89 -4.08 -37.88 12.35
CA PHE A 89 -3.29 -38.07 11.14
C PHE A 89 -4.06 -38.80 10.02
N ALA A 90 -5.15 -39.48 10.32
CA ALA A 90 -6.02 -40.08 9.31
C ALA A 90 -6.78 -39.00 8.51
N ASP A 91 -7.34 -37.99 9.19
CA ASP A 91 -7.97 -36.83 8.54
C ASP A 91 -6.94 -36.02 7.74
N LEU A 92 -5.72 -35.87 8.27
CA LEU A 92 -4.61 -35.23 7.54
C LEU A 92 -4.25 -36.00 6.27
N TYR A 93 -4.17 -37.32 6.34
CA TYR A 93 -3.89 -38.19 5.19
C TYR A 93 -4.97 -38.03 4.12
N GLU A 94 -6.25 -38.08 4.49
CA GLU A 94 -7.34 -37.87 3.54
C GLU A 94 -7.23 -36.50 2.87
N ARG A 95 -7.04 -35.41 3.63
CA ARG A 95 -6.89 -34.06 3.04
C ARG A 95 -5.65 -33.91 2.16
N ALA A 96 -4.55 -34.60 2.48
CA ALA A 96 -3.30 -34.54 1.73
C ALA A 96 -3.37 -35.30 0.39
N PHE A 97 -4.04 -36.45 0.39
CA PHE A 97 -4.05 -37.39 -0.75
C PHE A 97 -5.40 -37.48 -1.47
N ASN A 98 -6.40 -36.69 -1.09
CA ASN A 98 -7.69 -36.65 -1.76
C ASN A 98 -7.55 -36.12 -3.21
N HIS A 99 -7.54 -37.06 -4.17
CA HIS A 99 -7.45 -36.80 -5.61
C HIS A 99 -8.72 -36.24 -6.28
N GLY A 100 -9.75 -35.89 -5.51
CA GLY A 100 -11.04 -35.40 -6.02
C GLY A 100 -11.09 -33.90 -6.34
N ILE A 101 -10.04 -33.15 -6.01
CA ILE A 101 -9.98 -31.71 -6.26
C ILE A 101 -9.44 -31.50 -7.68
N PRO A 102 -10.13 -30.74 -8.56
CA PRO A 102 -9.61 -30.45 -9.88
C PRO A 102 -8.26 -29.73 -9.74
N THR A 103 -7.25 -30.24 -10.45
CA THR A 103 -5.92 -29.64 -10.41
C THR A 103 -5.99 -28.22 -10.98
N PHE A 104 -5.12 -27.32 -10.52
CA PHE A 104 -5.07 -25.96 -11.06
C PHE A 104 -4.94 -25.93 -12.59
N ARG A 105 -4.35 -26.99 -13.18
CA ARG A 105 -4.21 -27.18 -14.61
C ARG A 105 -5.54 -27.39 -15.35
N ASP A 106 -6.49 -28.09 -14.73
CA ASP A 106 -7.77 -28.42 -15.35
C ASP A 106 -8.77 -27.24 -15.25
N ASN A 107 -8.45 -26.24 -14.42
CA ASN A 107 -9.23 -25.04 -14.24
C ASN A 107 -8.90 -23.97 -15.30
N ALA A 108 -9.88 -23.13 -15.62
CA ALA A 108 -9.71 -21.98 -16.53
C ALA A 108 -8.69 -20.93 -16.04
N SER A 109 -8.14 -21.10 -14.82
CA SER A 109 -7.18 -20.22 -14.16
C SER A 109 -5.90 -20.02 -14.96
N LEU A 110 -5.34 -21.05 -15.59
CA LEU A 110 -4.14 -20.92 -16.43
C LEU A 110 -4.37 -20.05 -17.67
N MET A 111 -5.53 -20.22 -18.33
CA MET A 111 -5.90 -19.39 -19.48
C MET A 111 -6.13 -17.93 -19.08
N ILE A 112 -6.81 -17.70 -17.95
CA ILE A 112 -7.04 -16.37 -17.39
C ILE A 112 -5.71 -15.68 -17.07
N LEU A 113 -4.77 -16.41 -16.46
CA LEU A 113 -3.45 -15.89 -16.10
C LEU A 113 -2.59 -15.56 -17.33
N GLY A 114 -2.60 -16.42 -18.35
CA GLY A 114 -1.93 -16.16 -19.63
C GLY A 114 -2.47 -14.91 -20.33
N LEU A 115 -3.79 -14.76 -20.39
CA LEU A 115 -4.43 -13.56 -20.94
C LEU A 115 -4.06 -12.30 -20.13
N ALA A 116 -4.07 -12.41 -18.80
CA ALA A 116 -3.73 -11.30 -17.92
C ALA A 116 -2.28 -10.82 -18.13
N LEU A 117 -1.32 -11.73 -18.26
CA LEU A 117 0.07 -11.38 -18.56
C LEU A 117 0.22 -10.67 -19.91
N VAL A 118 -0.48 -11.13 -20.94
CA VAL A 118 -0.47 -10.48 -22.26
C VAL A 118 -1.00 -9.05 -22.15
N VAL A 119 -2.10 -8.84 -21.41
CA VAL A 119 -2.67 -7.51 -21.17
C VAL A 119 -1.70 -6.60 -20.42
N ILE A 120 -1.06 -7.09 -19.34
CA ILE A 120 -0.06 -6.31 -18.60
C ILE A 120 1.11 -5.96 -19.50
N PHE A 121 1.63 -6.91 -20.28
CA PHE A 121 2.76 -6.69 -21.17
C PHE A 121 2.49 -5.56 -22.16
N PHE A 122 1.31 -5.57 -22.80
CA PHE A 122 0.94 -4.49 -23.73
C PHE A 122 0.71 -3.15 -23.04
N LYS A 123 0.14 -3.15 -21.83
CA LYS A 123 -0.01 -1.93 -21.00
C LYS A 123 1.37 -1.33 -20.68
N GLU A 124 2.29 -2.14 -20.16
CA GLU A 124 3.62 -1.72 -19.76
C GLU A 124 4.43 -1.18 -20.94
N LEU A 125 4.33 -1.86 -22.09
CA LEU A 125 4.97 -1.41 -23.33
C LEU A 125 4.41 -0.07 -23.82
N ALA A 126 3.10 0.15 -23.69
CA ALA A 126 2.47 1.42 -24.06
C ALA A 126 2.92 2.56 -23.14
N GLU A 127 3.04 2.31 -21.84
CA GLU A 127 3.51 3.28 -20.84
C GLU A 127 4.98 3.65 -21.08
N LEU A 128 5.85 2.64 -21.24
CA LEU A 128 7.26 2.83 -21.57
C LEU A 128 7.45 3.64 -22.86
N ARG A 129 6.66 3.36 -23.90
CA ARG A 129 6.71 4.11 -25.16
C ARG A 129 6.23 5.56 -25.00
N SER A 130 5.24 5.80 -24.14
CA SER A 130 4.64 7.12 -23.95
C SER A 130 5.51 8.07 -23.12
N GLU A 131 6.21 7.56 -22.11
CA GLU A 131 7.03 8.35 -21.18
C GLU A 131 8.52 8.36 -21.54
N GLY A 132 8.99 7.37 -22.32
CA GLY A 132 10.38 7.24 -22.73
C GLY A 132 11.32 7.14 -21.53
N TYR A 133 12.42 7.89 -21.52
CA TYR A 133 13.39 7.87 -20.42
C TYR A 133 12.81 8.36 -19.07
N ARG A 134 11.78 9.23 -19.10
CA ARG A 134 11.15 9.75 -17.87
C ARG A 134 10.47 8.64 -17.07
N TYR A 135 10.11 7.54 -17.72
CA TYR A 135 9.54 6.36 -17.08
C TYR A 135 10.43 5.84 -15.93
N PHE A 136 11.75 5.78 -16.15
CA PHE A 136 12.71 5.26 -15.16
C PHE A 136 13.02 6.23 -14.01
N LEU A 137 12.57 7.49 -14.07
CA LEU A 137 12.77 8.43 -12.95
C LEU A 137 11.63 8.36 -11.92
N ALA A 138 10.49 7.79 -12.30
CA ALA A 138 9.33 7.73 -11.42
C ALA A 138 9.35 6.45 -10.58
N TRP A 139 9.52 6.59 -9.26
CA TRP A 139 9.55 5.46 -8.33
C TRP A 139 8.29 4.56 -8.41
N MET A 140 7.13 5.15 -8.72
CA MET A 140 5.86 4.43 -8.85
C MET A 140 5.85 3.43 -10.01
N ASN A 141 6.62 3.69 -11.08
CA ASN A 141 6.69 2.81 -12.24
C ASN A 141 7.48 1.53 -11.92
N TYR A 142 8.44 1.59 -10.99
CA TYR A 142 9.14 0.40 -10.51
C TYR A 142 8.23 -0.59 -9.79
N MET A 143 7.15 -0.14 -9.13
CA MET A 143 6.17 -1.03 -8.51
C MET A 143 5.33 -1.80 -9.55
N GLU A 144 5.07 -1.19 -10.70
CA GLU A 144 4.39 -1.86 -11.83
C GLU A 144 5.33 -2.84 -12.54
N LEU A 145 6.59 -2.44 -12.75
CA LEU A 145 7.61 -3.33 -13.29
C LEU A 145 7.84 -4.54 -12.38
N LEU A 146 7.91 -4.34 -11.06
CA LEU A 146 8.05 -5.44 -10.10
C LEU A 146 6.84 -6.37 -10.11
N LEU A 147 5.63 -5.83 -10.25
CA LEU A 147 4.41 -6.62 -10.42
C LEU A 147 4.47 -7.47 -11.71
N PHE A 148 4.91 -6.88 -12.83
CA PHE A 148 5.07 -7.60 -14.09
C PHE A 148 6.11 -8.73 -13.97
N LEU A 149 7.27 -8.45 -13.39
CA LEU A 149 8.34 -9.44 -13.17
C LEU A 149 7.90 -10.58 -12.25
N THR A 150 7.22 -10.27 -11.14
CA THR A 150 6.76 -11.29 -10.18
C THR A 150 5.62 -12.15 -10.74
N CYS A 151 4.70 -11.57 -11.50
CA CYS A 151 3.65 -12.30 -12.19
C CYS A 151 4.23 -13.21 -13.31
N GLY A 152 5.18 -12.68 -14.10
CA GLY A 152 5.87 -13.47 -15.12
C GLY A 152 6.71 -14.60 -14.53
N GLY A 153 7.41 -14.32 -13.42
CA GLY A 153 8.17 -15.31 -12.68
C GLY A 153 7.28 -16.40 -12.07
N PHE A 154 6.12 -16.05 -11.52
CA PHE A 154 5.12 -17.02 -11.05
C PHE A 154 4.72 -17.99 -12.18
N VAL A 155 4.38 -17.48 -13.37
CA VAL A 155 3.98 -18.32 -14.50
C VAL A 155 5.12 -19.20 -15.00
N TYR A 156 6.33 -18.65 -15.07
CA TYR A 156 7.51 -19.41 -15.47
C TYR A 156 7.81 -20.56 -14.51
N CYS A 157 7.83 -20.29 -13.20
CA CYS A 157 8.05 -21.32 -12.19
C CYS A 157 6.91 -22.34 -12.17
N PHE A 158 5.66 -21.90 -12.33
CA PHE A 158 4.51 -22.82 -12.43
C PHE A 158 4.64 -23.78 -13.62
N TYR A 159 5.08 -23.28 -14.78
CA TYR A 159 5.34 -24.12 -15.95
C TYR A 159 6.49 -25.12 -15.72
N GLN A 160 7.54 -24.71 -14.99
CA GLN A 160 8.63 -25.61 -14.63
C GLN A 160 8.15 -26.71 -13.65
N ASP A 161 7.38 -26.33 -12.63
CA ASP A 161 6.85 -27.25 -11.63
C ASP A 161 5.96 -28.34 -12.26
N ASP A 162 5.13 -27.98 -13.25
CA ASP A 162 4.33 -28.95 -14.01
C ASP A 162 5.20 -29.93 -14.81
N ARG A 163 6.30 -29.46 -15.40
CA ARG A 163 7.25 -30.32 -16.13
C ARG A 163 7.99 -31.28 -15.22
N GLU A 164 8.42 -30.81 -14.06
CA GLU A 164 9.18 -31.59 -13.09
C GLU A 164 8.27 -32.44 -12.18
N LYS A 165 6.96 -32.21 -12.21
CA LYS A 165 5.94 -32.80 -11.31
C LYS A 165 6.25 -32.57 -9.83
N THR A 166 6.99 -31.50 -9.54
CA THR A 166 7.40 -31.12 -8.19
C THR A 166 7.23 -29.63 -8.04
N ILE A 167 6.71 -29.20 -6.89
CA ILE A 167 6.54 -27.77 -6.58
C ILE A 167 7.89 -27.20 -6.15
N GLY A 168 8.42 -26.25 -6.94
CA GLY A 168 9.61 -25.50 -6.63
C GLY A 168 9.38 -24.52 -5.46
N PRO A 169 10.46 -24.09 -4.78
CA PRO A 169 10.34 -23.22 -3.62
C PRO A 169 9.84 -21.81 -3.97
N TYR A 170 10.06 -21.35 -5.21
CA TYR A 170 9.85 -19.95 -5.60
C TYR A 170 8.45 -19.66 -6.17
N THR A 171 7.74 -20.66 -6.68
CA THR A 171 6.46 -20.48 -7.39
C THR A 171 5.48 -19.67 -6.56
N TYR A 172 5.11 -20.19 -5.39
CA TYR A 172 4.13 -19.50 -4.53
C TYR A 172 4.71 -18.28 -3.80
N GLN A 173 6.03 -18.17 -3.65
CA GLN A 173 6.67 -16.96 -3.11
C GLN A 173 6.49 -15.79 -4.07
N LEU A 174 6.76 -15.98 -5.36
CA LEU A 174 6.56 -14.96 -6.39
C LEU A 174 5.08 -14.64 -6.58
N GLY A 175 4.20 -15.64 -6.49
CA GLY A 175 2.74 -15.45 -6.51
C GLY A 175 2.24 -14.58 -5.36
N ALA A 176 2.74 -14.80 -4.14
CA ALA A 176 2.40 -14.00 -2.95
C ALA A 176 2.84 -12.54 -3.09
N VAL A 177 4.04 -12.30 -3.64
CA VAL A 177 4.51 -10.93 -3.91
C VAL A 177 3.66 -10.27 -5.01
N ALA A 178 3.32 -11.00 -6.07
CA ALA A 178 2.52 -10.49 -7.17
C ALA A 178 1.12 -10.06 -6.72
N ILE A 179 0.40 -10.88 -5.93
CA ILE A 179 -0.94 -10.51 -5.45
C ILE A 179 -0.89 -9.29 -4.52
N PHE A 180 0.09 -9.21 -3.63
CA PHE A 180 0.27 -8.04 -2.76
C PHE A 180 0.51 -6.76 -3.58
N LEU A 181 1.46 -6.80 -4.53
CA LEU A 181 1.77 -5.66 -5.38
C LEU A 181 0.59 -5.26 -6.27
N ALA A 182 -0.22 -6.21 -6.72
CA ALA A 182 -1.42 -5.94 -7.52
C ALA A 182 -2.46 -5.13 -6.74
N TRP A 183 -2.76 -5.53 -5.50
CA TRP A 183 -3.62 -4.76 -4.60
C TRP A 183 -3.01 -3.42 -4.21
N PHE A 184 -1.70 -3.37 -3.94
CA PHE A 184 -1.02 -2.13 -3.60
C PHE A 184 -1.05 -1.11 -4.75
N ASN A 185 -0.84 -1.56 -5.99
CA ASN A 185 -0.93 -0.72 -7.19
C ASN A 185 -2.34 -0.16 -7.42
N LEU A 186 -3.40 -0.78 -6.89
CA LEU A 186 -4.76 -0.24 -6.95
C LEU A 186 -4.86 1.15 -6.29
N LEU A 187 -4.10 1.38 -5.21
CA LEU A 187 -4.09 2.67 -4.50
C LEU A 187 -3.64 3.82 -5.41
N ARG A 188 -2.75 3.56 -6.37
CA ARG A 188 -2.30 4.56 -7.36
C ARG A 188 -3.44 4.99 -8.28
N PHE A 189 -4.29 4.06 -8.71
CA PHE A 189 -5.39 4.34 -9.62
C PHE A 189 -6.52 5.13 -8.96
N CYS A 190 -6.54 5.26 -7.62
CA CYS A 190 -7.50 6.11 -6.90
C CYS A 190 -7.24 7.63 -7.09
N ARG A 191 -6.04 8.04 -7.51
CA ARG A 191 -5.62 9.46 -7.64
C ARG A 191 -6.56 10.36 -8.47
N PRO A 192 -7.13 9.93 -9.60
CA PRO A 192 -8.04 10.75 -10.40
C PRO A 192 -9.35 11.15 -9.71
N PHE A 193 -9.74 10.45 -8.64
CA PHE A 193 -11.07 10.56 -8.03
C PHE A 193 -11.04 11.47 -6.79
N GLY A 194 -11.55 12.70 -6.90
CA GLY A 194 -11.95 13.58 -5.80
C GLY A 194 -11.26 13.37 -4.45
N THR A 195 -12.05 13.03 -3.42
CA THR A 195 -11.55 12.83 -2.04
C THR A 195 -10.61 11.63 -1.92
N PHE A 196 -10.92 10.51 -2.57
CA PHE A 196 -10.09 9.30 -2.53
C PHE A 196 -8.69 9.53 -3.10
N GLY A 197 -8.57 10.40 -4.10
CA GLY A 197 -7.32 10.76 -4.73
C GLY A 197 -6.41 11.59 -3.83
N ILE A 198 -6.99 12.49 -3.02
CA ILE A 198 -6.25 13.22 -2.00
C ILE A 198 -5.73 12.26 -0.92
N TYR A 199 -6.55 11.34 -0.42
CA TYR A 199 -6.09 10.34 0.55
C TYR A 199 -5.01 9.42 0.00
N SER A 200 -5.15 8.94 -1.24
CA SER A 200 -4.11 8.17 -1.92
C SER A 200 -2.81 8.97 -2.05
N PHE A 201 -2.89 10.24 -2.46
CA PHE A 201 -1.74 11.12 -2.55
C PHE A 201 -1.06 11.32 -1.18
N MET A 202 -1.83 11.60 -0.14
CA MET A 202 -1.35 11.74 1.24
C MET A 202 -0.65 10.46 1.73
N PHE A 203 -1.24 9.29 1.44
CA PHE A 203 -0.64 8.00 1.79
C PHE A 203 0.75 7.84 1.16
N PHE A 204 0.88 8.05 -0.16
CA PHE A 204 2.17 7.89 -0.83
C PHE A 204 3.21 8.93 -0.41
N CYS A 205 2.78 10.15 -0.06
CA CYS A 205 3.68 11.17 0.47
C CYS A 205 4.19 10.76 1.86
N THR A 206 3.28 10.41 2.76
CA THR A 206 3.62 9.95 4.12
C THR A 206 4.49 8.69 4.08
N PHE A 207 4.18 7.75 3.18
CA PHE A 207 4.97 6.53 2.98
C PHE A 207 6.42 6.83 2.58
N LYS A 208 6.62 7.80 1.68
CA LYS A 208 7.97 8.26 1.28
C LYS A 208 8.73 8.87 2.46
N THR A 209 8.08 9.75 3.23
CA THR A 209 8.68 10.36 4.43
C THR A 209 9.04 9.28 5.45
N LEU A 210 8.15 8.31 5.69
CA LEU A 210 8.39 7.20 6.59
C LEU A 210 9.62 6.39 6.20
N ILE A 211 9.77 6.03 4.92
CA ILE A 211 10.96 5.29 4.44
C ILE A 211 12.24 6.10 4.67
N GLN A 212 12.22 7.39 4.33
CA GLN A 212 13.37 8.27 4.47
C GLN A 212 13.81 8.41 5.93
N VAL A 213 12.86 8.61 6.84
CA VAL A 213 13.13 8.75 8.27
C VAL A 213 13.54 7.40 8.88
N SER A 214 12.88 6.30 8.51
CA SER A 214 13.24 4.95 8.97
C SER A 214 14.69 4.59 8.63
N PHE A 215 15.19 4.97 7.44
CA PHE A 215 16.58 4.75 7.07
C PHE A 215 17.56 5.48 8.00
N PHE A 216 17.23 6.68 8.46
CA PHE A 216 18.06 7.41 9.43
C PHE A 216 18.11 6.68 10.79
N PHE A 217 16.97 6.15 11.24
CA PHE A 217 16.87 5.45 12.53
C PHE A 217 17.35 4.00 12.50
N PHE A 218 17.63 3.44 11.32
CA PHE A 218 18.19 2.10 11.17
C PHE A 218 19.48 1.88 11.98
N LEU A 219 20.32 2.92 12.11
CA LEU A 219 21.55 2.86 12.92
C LEU A 219 21.25 2.57 14.40
N LEU A 220 20.20 3.19 14.93
CA LEU A 220 19.78 2.99 16.32
C LEU A 220 19.18 1.59 16.49
N THR A 221 18.35 1.13 15.55
CA THR A 221 17.79 -0.23 15.54
C THR A 221 18.89 -1.29 15.49
N ALA A 222 19.93 -1.10 14.67
CA ALA A 222 21.07 -2.00 14.57
C ALA A 222 21.88 -2.05 15.88
N ALA A 223 22.12 -0.90 16.52
CA ALA A 223 22.82 -0.82 17.80
C ALA A 223 22.08 -1.59 18.91
N PHE A 224 20.77 -1.39 19.04
CA PHE A 224 19.97 -2.14 20.01
C PHE A 224 19.87 -3.62 19.67
N THR A 225 19.78 -3.98 18.39
CA THR A 225 19.78 -5.39 17.94
C THR A 225 21.04 -6.11 18.42
N ALA A 226 22.21 -5.53 18.18
CA ALA A 226 23.49 -6.09 18.61
C ALA A 226 23.60 -6.13 20.14
N THR A 227 23.19 -5.07 20.82
CA THR A 227 23.24 -4.98 22.28
C THR A 227 22.34 -6.05 22.92
N PHE A 228 21.11 -6.20 22.44
CA PHE A 228 20.15 -7.14 23.01
C PHE A 228 20.49 -8.59 22.64
N SER A 229 21.06 -8.85 21.46
CA SER A 229 21.56 -10.19 21.13
C SER A 229 22.73 -10.62 22.02
N THR A 230 23.47 -9.68 22.61
CA THR A 230 24.53 -10.00 23.58
C THR A 230 24.02 -10.14 25.01
N LEU A 231 23.10 -9.26 25.43
CA LEU A 231 22.58 -9.23 26.81
C LEU A 231 21.54 -10.31 27.09
N PHE A 232 20.74 -10.66 26.08
CA PHE A 232 19.60 -11.57 26.21
C PHE A 232 19.80 -12.82 25.34
N GLN A 233 21.04 -13.25 25.06
CA GLN A 233 21.30 -14.40 24.19
C GLN A 233 20.63 -15.69 24.68
N SER A 234 20.64 -15.90 26.00
CA SER A 234 19.98 -17.02 26.68
C SER A 234 19.67 -16.62 28.12
N HIS A 235 18.57 -17.13 28.67
CA HIS A 235 18.34 -17.10 30.10
C HIS A 235 19.25 -18.12 30.82
N ILE A 236 19.35 -18.00 32.14
CA ILE A 236 20.08 -18.92 32.99
C ILE A 236 19.16 -19.49 34.06
N PHE A 237 19.43 -20.70 34.53
CA PHE A 237 18.80 -21.17 35.76
C PHE A 237 19.48 -20.50 36.96
N PRO A 238 18.72 -19.81 37.83
CA PRO A 238 19.30 -19.06 38.95
C PRO A 238 19.89 -20.01 39.99
N ASN A 239 20.98 -19.58 40.63
CA ASN A 239 21.55 -20.28 41.79
C ASN A 239 20.74 -19.99 43.07
N SER A 240 19.44 -20.33 43.06
CA SER A 240 18.55 -20.16 44.21
C SER A 240 17.69 -21.39 44.44
N THR A 241 17.71 -21.94 45.66
CA THR A 241 16.91 -23.12 46.04
C THR A 241 15.40 -22.84 45.99
N ALA A 242 15.00 -21.57 46.11
CA ALA A 242 13.62 -21.12 46.00
C ALA A 242 13.05 -21.31 44.59
N PHE A 243 13.86 -21.09 43.54
CA PHE A 243 13.44 -21.28 42.16
C PHE A 243 13.11 -22.76 41.86
N TYR A 244 14.03 -23.67 42.20
CA TYR A 244 13.84 -25.11 41.98
C TYR A 244 12.68 -25.70 42.79
N ARG A 245 12.33 -25.12 43.94
CA ARG A 245 11.13 -25.52 44.69
C ARG A 245 9.83 -25.09 44.00
N ARG A 246 9.85 -23.94 43.32
CA ARG A 246 8.69 -23.38 42.59
C ARG A 246 8.48 -24.06 41.23
N HIS A 247 9.56 -24.52 40.61
CA HIS A 247 9.57 -25.21 39.31
C HIS A 247 10.11 -26.64 39.47
N PRO A 248 9.30 -27.59 39.95
CA PRO A 248 9.73 -28.98 40.17
C PRO A 248 10.01 -29.73 38.85
N GLU A 249 9.37 -29.34 37.75
CA GLU A 249 9.64 -29.83 36.40
C GLU A 249 10.39 -28.72 35.63
N LEU A 250 11.67 -28.94 35.39
CA LEU A 250 12.52 -28.02 34.64
C LEU A 250 12.35 -28.27 33.14
N ASP A 251 11.91 -27.24 32.42
CA ASP A 251 11.88 -27.26 30.97
C ASP A 251 13.14 -26.56 30.42
N ALA A 252 13.98 -27.30 29.68
CA ALA A 252 15.17 -26.73 29.06
C ALA A 252 14.84 -25.66 28.00
N THR A 253 13.63 -25.65 27.45
CA THR A 253 13.20 -24.64 26.48
C THR A 253 12.98 -23.26 27.10
N SER A 254 12.77 -23.17 28.42
CA SER A 254 12.61 -21.91 29.16
C SER A 254 13.86 -21.01 29.12
N ILE A 255 15.02 -21.58 28.77
CA ILE A 255 16.28 -20.86 28.59
C ILE A 255 16.29 -20.02 27.30
N ARG A 256 15.50 -20.42 26.29
CA ARG A 256 15.51 -19.78 24.98
C ARG A 256 14.89 -18.40 25.04
N THR A 257 15.48 -17.46 24.33
CA THR A 257 15.00 -16.08 24.25
C THR A 257 14.67 -15.71 22.82
N SER A 258 13.87 -14.65 22.67
CA SER A 258 13.60 -14.02 21.37
C SER A 258 14.86 -13.39 20.74
N HIS A 259 15.97 -13.30 21.47
CA HIS A 259 17.24 -12.72 21.05
C HIS A 259 18.35 -13.75 20.78
N GLU A 260 18.02 -15.05 20.69
CA GLU A 260 18.97 -16.17 20.47
C GLU A 260 19.87 -15.96 19.22
N SER A 261 19.32 -15.39 18.15
CA SER A 261 20.06 -15.05 16.93
C SER A 261 19.92 -13.57 16.59
N VAL A 262 20.90 -13.02 15.86
CA VAL A 262 20.88 -11.61 15.42
C VAL A 262 19.63 -11.32 14.58
N THR A 263 19.20 -12.24 13.73
CA THR A 263 17.99 -12.09 12.90
C THR A 263 16.72 -12.05 13.75
N ASN A 264 16.58 -12.96 14.71
CA ASN A 264 15.43 -12.98 15.62
C ASN A 264 15.42 -11.73 16.50
N SER A 265 16.58 -11.31 16.98
CA SER A 265 16.76 -10.06 17.73
C SER A 265 16.36 -8.85 16.87
N ALA A 266 16.76 -8.78 15.61
CA ALA A 266 16.39 -7.66 14.72
C ALA A 266 14.87 -7.58 14.51
N LEU A 267 14.21 -8.72 14.26
CA LEU A 267 12.76 -8.79 14.15
C LEU A 267 12.09 -8.38 15.45
N ARG A 268 12.61 -8.85 16.59
CA ARG A 268 12.08 -8.53 17.92
C ARG A 268 12.21 -7.04 18.23
N ILE A 269 13.39 -6.46 18.01
CA ILE A 269 13.62 -5.02 18.18
C ILE A 269 12.73 -4.20 17.25
N GLY A 270 12.51 -4.65 16.01
CA GLY A 270 11.56 -4.04 15.09
C GLY A 270 10.14 -4.01 15.64
N ALA A 271 9.63 -5.15 16.12
CA ALA A 271 8.32 -5.26 16.76
C ALA A 271 8.22 -4.36 18.01
N MET A 272 9.23 -4.40 18.88
CA MET A 272 9.31 -3.57 20.07
C MET A 272 9.37 -2.06 19.74
N THR A 273 9.97 -1.68 18.60
CA THR A 273 10.00 -0.28 18.14
C THR A 273 8.60 0.21 17.75
N VAL A 274 7.80 -0.65 17.11
CA VAL A 274 6.40 -0.34 16.78
C VAL A 274 5.53 -0.23 18.04
N GLY A 275 5.91 -0.92 19.12
CA GLY A 275 5.25 -0.87 20.43
C GLY A 275 4.89 -2.23 21.02
N ASP A 276 5.26 -3.33 20.36
CA ASP A 276 5.04 -4.68 20.86
C ASP A 276 6.13 -5.08 21.87
N LEU A 277 5.92 -4.74 23.14
CA LEU A 277 6.95 -4.83 24.17
C LEU A 277 7.01 -6.18 24.90
N GLU A 278 5.90 -6.95 24.94
CA GLU A 278 5.64 -8.12 25.82
C GLU A 278 6.59 -8.18 27.04
N SER A 279 6.49 -7.14 27.88
CA SER A 279 7.49 -6.85 28.91
C SER A 279 7.51 -7.87 30.04
N LEU A 280 6.39 -8.55 30.28
CA LEU A 280 6.24 -9.53 31.35
C LEU A 280 7.13 -10.76 31.09
N ASP A 281 6.92 -11.40 29.96
CA ASP A 281 7.55 -12.69 29.66
C ASP A 281 9.02 -12.56 29.27
N ASN A 282 9.40 -11.47 28.60
CA ASN A 282 10.77 -11.30 28.10
C ASN A 282 11.70 -10.56 29.06
N PHE A 283 11.18 -9.79 30.01
CA PHE A 283 12.01 -8.94 30.88
C PHE A 283 11.67 -9.06 32.36
N ILE A 284 10.39 -8.94 32.76
CA ILE A 284 10.01 -8.86 34.18
C ILE A 284 10.11 -10.22 34.88
N TYR A 285 9.48 -11.28 34.35
CA TYR A 285 9.59 -12.61 34.97
C TYR A 285 11.03 -13.13 35.01
N PRO A 286 11.82 -13.04 33.92
CA PRO A 286 13.23 -13.41 33.95
C PRO A 286 14.05 -12.62 34.98
N LEU A 287 13.75 -11.34 35.17
CA LEU A 287 14.42 -10.52 36.20
C LEU A 287 14.01 -10.94 37.62
N MET A 288 12.72 -11.15 37.88
CA MET A 288 12.20 -11.55 39.19
C MET A 288 12.65 -12.94 39.60
N GLU A 289 12.80 -13.84 38.63
CA GLU A 289 13.25 -15.21 38.85
C GLU A 289 14.79 -15.33 38.86
N GLY A 290 15.52 -14.25 38.54
CA GLY A 290 16.98 -14.26 38.52
C GLY A 290 17.57 -15.03 37.33
N MET A 291 16.81 -15.13 36.23
CA MET A 291 17.20 -15.84 35.02
C MET A 291 18.06 -15.00 34.06
N LEU A 292 18.36 -13.75 34.40
CA LEU A 292 19.24 -12.88 33.61
C LEU A 292 20.65 -12.87 34.19
N GLU A 293 21.66 -13.15 33.37
CA GLU A 293 23.08 -13.09 33.78
C GLU A 293 23.52 -11.67 34.16
N TYR A 294 23.05 -10.65 33.42
CA TYR A 294 23.42 -9.24 33.61
C TYR A 294 22.21 -8.35 33.95
N PRO A 295 21.53 -8.56 35.10
CA PRO A 295 20.21 -7.98 35.38
C PRO A 295 20.23 -6.44 35.40
N LEU A 296 21.27 -5.83 35.97
CA LEU A 296 21.39 -4.37 36.04
C LEU A 296 21.57 -3.74 34.65
N LEU A 297 22.50 -4.29 33.85
CA LEU A 297 22.81 -3.76 32.52
C LEU A 297 21.63 -3.96 31.56
N SER A 298 21.00 -5.13 31.62
CA SER A 298 19.78 -5.45 30.88
C SER A 298 18.64 -4.49 31.20
N PHE A 299 18.41 -4.17 32.48
CA PHE A 299 17.38 -3.20 32.88
C PHE A 299 17.70 -1.78 32.38
N ILE A 300 18.96 -1.34 32.49
CA ILE A 300 19.38 0.00 32.01
C ILE A 300 19.15 0.12 30.50
N PHE A 301 19.64 -0.84 29.72
CA PHE A 301 19.46 -0.80 28.25
C PHE A 301 18.00 -0.95 27.83
N TYR A 302 17.21 -1.73 28.56
CA TYR A 302 15.76 -1.80 28.35
C TYR A 302 15.07 -0.46 28.62
N ALA A 303 15.40 0.22 29.72
CA ALA A 303 14.84 1.53 30.03
C ALA A 303 15.24 2.61 28.99
N ILE A 304 16.50 2.61 28.56
CA ILE A 304 16.97 3.51 27.49
C ILE A 304 16.24 3.20 26.17
N PHE A 305 16.06 1.92 25.85
CA PHE A 305 15.32 1.48 24.67
C PHE A 305 13.87 2.00 24.69
N LEU A 306 13.15 1.85 25.81
CA LEU A 306 11.77 2.31 25.94
C LEU A 306 11.64 3.83 25.70
N MET A 307 12.60 4.61 26.19
CA MET A 307 12.63 6.05 25.98
C MET A 307 12.91 6.41 24.52
N LEU A 308 13.92 5.81 23.91
CA LEU A 308 14.39 6.20 22.57
C LEU A 308 13.51 5.67 21.44
N MET A 309 13.02 4.43 21.55
CA MET A 309 12.32 3.76 20.46
C MET A 309 10.79 3.98 20.54
N PRO A 310 10.02 3.30 21.42
CA PRO A 310 8.57 3.50 21.46
C PRO A 310 8.12 4.93 21.76
N ILE A 311 8.86 5.70 22.56
CA ILE A 311 8.45 7.04 22.97
C ILE A 311 8.98 8.08 21.98
N LEU A 312 10.30 8.27 21.90
CA LEU A 312 10.88 9.34 21.09
C LEU A 312 10.66 9.09 19.59
N LEU A 313 11.02 7.91 19.08
CA LEU A 313 10.94 7.62 17.65
C LEU A 313 9.49 7.58 17.15
N ASN A 314 8.57 6.89 17.82
CA ASN A 314 7.17 6.86 17.36
C ASN A 314 6.50 8.24 17.45
N ASN A 315 6.79 9.04 18.48
CA ASN A 315 6.25 10.41 18.55
C ASN A 315 6.83 11.30 17.44
N LEU A 316 8.11 11.15 17.10
CA LEU A 316 8.72 11.88 16.00
C LEU A 316 8.13 11.46 14.64
N LEU A 317 8.02 10.15 14.37
CA LEU A 317 7.42 9.62 13.14
C LEU A 317 5.97 10.07 12.99
N THR A 318 5.20 10.00 14.07
CA THR A 318 3.80 10.44 14.09
C THR A 318 3.70 11.95 13.91
N GLY A 319 4.56 12.73 14.57
CA GLY A 319 4.59 14.19 14.46
C GLY A 319 4.93 14.66 13.04
N LEU A 320 5.94 14.05 12.40
CA LEU A 320 6.30 14.33 11.01
C LEU A 320 5.17 13.95 10.05
N ALA A 321 4.57 12.76 10.24
CA ALA A 321 3.46 12.32 9.41
C ALA A 321 2.25 13.25 9.52
N ILE A 322 1.88 13.68 10.74
CA ILE A 322 0.77 14.62 10.95
C ILE A 322 1.10 15.99 10.34
N GLY A 323 2.34 16.47 10.49
CA GLY A 323 2.80 17.73 9.88
C GLY A 323 2.69 17.72 8.36
N ASP A 324 3.19 16.65 7.72
CA ASP A 324 3.09 16.45 6.28
C ASP A 324 1.62 16.38 5.82
N MET A 325 0.79 15.62 6.55
CA MET A 325 -0.64 15.51 6.26
C MET A 325 -1.36 16.86 6.34
N ALA A 326 -1.10 17.65 7.38
CA ALA A 326 -1.70 18.97 7.56
C ALA A 326 -1.30 19.94 6.44
N ALA A 327 -0.02 19.95 6.04
CA ALA A 327 0.47 20.78 4.94
C ALA A 327 -0.17 20.38 3.59
N ILE A 328 -0.35 19.09 3.34
CA ILE A 328 -1.04 18.59 2.13
C ILE A 328 -2.52 18.97 2.16
N GLN A 329 -3.17 18.85 3.33
CA GLN A 329 -4.58 19.17 3.47
C GLN A 329 -4.86 20.66 3.25
N ALA A 330 -4.00 21.54 3.78
CA ALA A 330 -4.08 22.99 3.55
C ALA A 330 -3.99 23.35 2.06
N ASN A 331 -3.17 22.62 1.30
CA ASN A 331 -2.96 22.83 -0.14
C ASN A 331 -3.79 21.91 -1.04
N ALA A 332 -4.74 21.15 -0.49
CA ALA A 332 -5.42 20.06 -1.20
C ALA A 332 -6.18 20.54 -2.45
N ALA A 333 -6.79 21.73 -2.40
CA ALA A 333 -7.52 22.29 -3.54
C ALA A 333 -6.59 22.55 -4.75
N SER A 334 -5.41 23.12 -4.49
CA SER A 334 -4.40 23.46 -5.48
C SER A 334 -3.72 22.20 -6.03
N LEU A 335 -3.27 21.31 -5.14
CA LEU A 335 -2.68 20.01 -5.50
C LEU A 335 -3.63 19.17 -6.34
N ARG A 336 -4.93 19.22 -6.06
CA ARG A 336 -5.94 18.53 -6.88
C ARG A 336 -6.01 19.06 -8.30
N LEU A 337 -6.01 20.39 -8.49
CA LEU A 337 -6.03 20.98 -9.83
C LEU A 337 -4.76 20.62 -10.61
N GLU A 338 -3.61 20.64 -9.94
CA GLU A 338 -2.33 20.20 -10.51
C GLU A 338 -2.39 18.72 -10.94
N MET A 339 -2.85 17.83 -10.06
CA MET A 339 -3.04 16.40 -10.37
C MET A 339 -3.98 16.19 -11.56
N GLN A 340 -5.03 17.00 -11.70
CA GLN A 340 -5.93 16.95 -12.87
C GLN A 340 -5.24 17.39 -14.16
N VAL A 341 -4.41 18.43 -14.11
CA VAL A 341 -3.62 18.87 -15.27
C VAL A 341 -2.68 17.75 -15.74
N TYR A 342 -1.96 17.11 -14.82
CA TYR A 342 -1.08 15.98 -15.14
C TYR A 342 -1.86 14.76 -15.66
N LEU A 343 -2.99 14.43 -15.04
CA LEU A 343 -3.85 13.35 -15.51
C LEU A 343 -4.31 13.58 -16.94
N HIS A 344 -4.84 14.77 -17.24
CA HIS A 344 -5.29 15.10 -18.58
C HIS A 344 -4.14 15.10 -19.59
N GLU A 345 -2.94 15.50 -19.19
CA GLU A 345 -1.76 15.37 -20.03
C GLU A 345 -1.45 13.91 -20.38
N SER A 346 -1.43 13.02 -19.38
CA SER A 346 -1.13 11.60 -19.61
C SER A 346 -2.19 10.95 -20.49
N LEU A 347 -3.47 11.22 -20.23
CA LEU A 347 -4.57 10.73 -21.07
C LEU A 347 -4.48 11.26 -22.52
N GLU A 348 -4.12 12.54 -22.71
CA GLU A 348 -3.99 13.12 -24.05
C GLU A 348 -2.84 12.52 -24.86
N LYS A 349 -1.76 12.04 -24.21
CA LYS A 349 -0.66 11.31 -24.86
C LYS A 349 -1.08 9.93 -25.35
N LEU A 350 -2.04 9.29 -24.68
CA LEU A 350 -2.54 7.96 -25.03
C LEU A 350 -3.54 7.98 -26.19
N PHE A 351 -4.18 9.11 -26.47
CA PHE A 351 -5.22 9.19 -27.51
C PHE A 351 -4.65 9.25 -28.95
N PRO A 352 -5.25 8.52 -29.90
CA PRO A 352 -5.03 8.76 -31.32
C PRO A 352 -5.36 10.19 -31.73
N SER A 353 -4.58 10.75 -32.66
CA SER A 353 -4.69 12.16 -33.10
C SER A 353 -6.08 12.56 -33.60
N ARG A 354 -6.85 11.63 -34.17
CA ARG A 354 -8.24 11.86 -34.64
C ARG A 354 -9.24 12.04 -33.50
N LEU A 355 -9.17 11.18 -32.47
CA LEU A 355 -10.03 11.26 -31.29
C LEU A 355 -9.73 12.53 -30.48
N LEU A 356 -8.45 12.84 -30.30
CA LEU A 356 -8.01 14.06 -29.63
C LEU A 356 -8.55 15.32 -30.32
N LYS A 357 -8.46 15.40 -31.66
CA LYS A 357 -9.03 16.52 -32.43
C LYS A 357 -10.56 16.63 -32.27
N LYS A 358 -11.28 15.51 -32.18
CA LYS A 358 -12.73 15.49 -31.96
C LYS A 358 -13.08 16.04 -30.56
N PHE A 359 -12.41 15.56 -29.52
CA PHE A 359 -12.61 16.04 -28.16
C PHE A 359 -12.21 17.51 -27.98
N GLN A 360 -11.10 17.94 -28.59
CA GLN A 360 -10.69 19.34 -28.58
C GLN A 360 -11.76 20.25 -29.20
N LYS A 361 -12.32 19.89 -30.36
CA LYS A 361 -13.43 20.64 -30.98
C LYS A 361 -14.66 20.71 -30.08
N GLN A 362 -15.03 19.61 -29.41
CA GLN A 362 -16.16 19.57 -28.46
C GLN A 362 -15.94 20.42 -27.19
N ASN A 363 -14.69 20.67 -26.82
CA ASN A 363 -14.32 21.45 -25.64
C ASN A 363 -14.18 22.96 -25.92
N MET A 364 -14.10 23.39 -27.19
CA MET A 364 -13.91 24.82 -27.54
C MET A 364 -15.20 25.66 -27.49
N SER A 365 -16.40 25.06 -27.57
CA SER A 365 -17.65 25.80 -27.79
C SER A 365 -18.67 25.70 -26.64
N HIS A 366 -18.22 25.60 -25.39
CA HIS A 366 -19.16 25.45 -24.26
C HIS A 366 -19.68 26.81 -23.77
N ARG A 367 -21.00 27.02 -23.88
CA ARG A 367 -21.72 28.12 -23.24
C ARG A 367 -22.38 27.62 -21.96
N VAL A 368 -22.13 28.30 -20.84
CA VAL A 368 -22.77 28.03 -19.55
C VAL A 368 -24.02 28.90 -19.45
N TYR A 369 -25.19 28.30 -19.33
CA TYR A 369 -26.46 29.00 -19.13
C TYR A 369 -26.83 28.94 -17.64
N PRO A 370 -27.01 30.07 -16.94
CA PRO A 370 -27.50 30.06 -15.57
C PRO A 370 -28.94 29.52 -15.50
N GLY A 371 -29.25 28.68 -14.50
CA GLY A 371 -30.61 28.21 -14.20
C GLY A 371 -31.02 26.84 -14.75
N VAL A 372 -30.18 26.16 -15.55
CA VAL A 372 -30.51 24.82 -16.06
C VAL A 372 -30.17 23.73 -15.04
N ARG A 373 -31.11 22.81 -14.75
CA ARG A 373 -30.84 21.65 -13.89
C ARG A 373 -29.70 20.82 -14.46
N VAL A 374 -28.70 20.57 -13.61
CA VAL A 374 -27.52 19.78 -13.98
C VAL A 374 -27.94 18.33 -14.21
N SER A 375 -27.60 17.76 -15.37
CA SER A 375 -27.85 16.33 -15.64
C SER A 375 -27.19 15.46 -14.58
N PHE A 376 -27.83 14.35 -14.20
CA PHE A 376 -27.29 13.39 -13.24
C PHE A 376 -25.86 12.94 -13.56
N ARG A 377 -25.53 12.75 -14.85
CA ARG A 377 -24.16 12.42 -15.31
C ARG A 377 -23.16 13.50 -14.97
N THR A 378 -23.51 14.76 -15.19
CA THR A 378 -22.68 15.92 -14.89
C THR A 378 -22.55 16.11 -13.38
N TRP A 379 -23.61 15.81 -12.62
CA TRP A 379 -23.58 15.81 -11.16
C TRP A 379 -22.62 14.74 -10.61
N ILE A 380 -22.70 13.48 -11.08
CA ILE A 380 -21.75 12.41 -10.71
C ILE A 380 -20.32 12.79 -11.10
N ALA A 381 -20.12 13.29 -12.32
CA ALA A 381 -18.78 13.67 -12.78
C ALA A 381 -18.17 14.76 -11.89
N ARG A 382 -18.96 15.78 -11.51
CA ARG A 382 -18.54 16.82 -10.56
C ARG A 382 -18.26 16.25 -9.18
N TRP A 383 -19.08 15.33 -8.69
CA TRP A 383 -18.87 14.69 -7.40
C TRP A 383 -17.59 13.85 -7.39
N LEU A 384 -17.36 13.03 -8.43
CA LEU A 384 -16.13 12.25 -8.59
C LEU A 384 -14.90 13.13 -8.80
N GLN A 385 -15.05 14.32 -9.37
CA GLN A 385 -13.94 15.26 -9.54
C GLN A 385 -13.62 16.04 -8.26
N SER A 386 -14.65 16.47 -7.53
CA SER A 386 -14.53 17.40 -6.42
C SER A 386 -14.58 16.75 -5.04
N GLY A 387 -15.05 15.50 -4.96
CA GLY A 387 -15.28 14.82 -3.70
C GLY A 387 -16.48 15.34 -2.91
N GLY A 388 -17.36 16.13 -3.55
CA GLY A 388 -18.46 16.83 -2.87
C GLY A 388 -18.08 18.18 -2.26
N ILE A 389 -16.81 18.58 -2.30
CA ILE A 389 -16.35 19.92 -1.90
C ILE A 389 -16.78 20.89 -3.01
N ARG A 390 -17.87 21.62 -2.80
CA ARG A 390 -18.24 22.75 -3.67
C ARG A 390 -17.05 23.71 -3.67
N GLN A 391 -16.49 24.00 -4.84
CA GLN A 391 -15.62 25.17 -4.98
C GLN A 391 -16.40 26.37 -4.46
N PRO A 392 -15.78 27.29 -3.70
CA PRO A 392 -16.43 28.54 -3.40
C PRO A 392 -16.80 29.16 -4.75
N THR A 393 -18.10 29.25 -5.02
CA THR A 393 -18.60 30.08 -6.09
C THR A 393 -18.14 31.49 -5.73
N VAL A 394 -17.07 31.95 -6.38
CA VAL A 394 -16.86 33.39 -6.53
C VAL A 394 -18.05 33.83 -7.37
N THR A 395 -19.13 34.22 -6.69
CA THR A 395 -20.27 34.89 -7.28
C THR A 395 -19.74 36.20 -7.83
N GLY A 396 -19.28 36.17 -9.07
CA GLY A 396 -19.23 37.33 -9.94
C GLY A 396 -20.66 37.74 -10.30
N ASN A 397 -21.44 38.12 -9.29
CA ASN A 397 -22.69 38.84 -9.44
C ASN A 397 -22.49 40.16 -8.72
N ILE A 398 -21.93 41.12 -9.46
CA ILE A 398 -22.27 42.53 -9.23
C ILE A 398 -23.72 42.68 -9.71
N THR A 399 -24.69 42.24 -8.91
CA THR A 399 -26.11 42.50 -9.14
C THR A 399 -26.87 42.37 -7.81
N GLU A 400 -26.64 43.29 -6.89
CA GLU A 400 -27.70 43.75 -6.00
C GLU A 400 -27.72 45.30 -6.05
N PRO A 401 -28.81 45.93 -6.53
CA PRO A 401 -28.92 47.38 -6.61
C PRO A 401 -28.95 48.07 -5.23
N GLU A 402 -29.05 47.34 -4.13
CA GLU A 402 -29.25 47.89 -2.79
C GLU A 402 -27.95 48.37 -2.12
N GLU A 403 -26.77 47.87 -2.50
CA GLU A 403 -25.50 48.34 -1.94
C GLU A 403 -24.99 49.66 -2.56
N ARG A 404 -25.56 50.12 -3.68
CA ARG A 404 -25.25 51.46 -4.22
C ARG A 404 -25.90 52.60 -3.44
N GLU A 405 -27.02 52.37 -2.75
CA GLU A 405 -27.66 53.39 -1.90
C GLU A 405 -27.03 53.48 -0.50
N ALA A 406 -26.36 52.42 -0.04
CA ALA A 406 -25.64 52.45 1.23
C ALA A 406 -24.30 53.20 1.15
N LEU A 407 -23.65 53.19 -0.02
CA LEU A 407 -22.38 53.89 -0.27
C LEU A 407 -22.53 55.33 -0.80
N SER A 408 -23.71 55.74 -1.29
CA SER A 408 -23.99 57.13 -1.65
C SER A 408 -24.50 57.98 -0.47
N ARG A 409 -24.99 57.35 0.61
CA ARG A 409 -25.43 58.07 1.82
C ARG A 409 -24.32 58.33 2.84
N THR A 410 -23.14 57.74 2.66
CA THR A 410 -22.00 57.91 3.55
C THR A 410 -20.96 58.91 3.04
N SER A 411 -21.09 59.44 1.82
CA SER A 411 -20.21 60.50 1.29
C SER A 411 -20.75 61.93 1.48
N ASP A 412 -22.00 62.12 1.92
CA ASP A 412 -22.63 63.45 2.05
C ASP A 412 -22.73 63.93 3.52
N ARG A 413 -21.92 63.37 4.43
CA ARG A 413 -21.90 63.75 5.86
C ARG A 413 -20.50 63.80 6.48
N GLU A 414 -19.52 64.29 5.75
CA GLU A 414 -18.29 64.84 6.34
C GLU A 414 -17.88 66.09 5.55
N ASP A 415 -18.53 67.21 5.91
CA ASP A 415 -17.99 68.58 5.82
C ASP A 415 -18.11 69.20 7.22
#